data_AF-A0A914KTN1-F1
#
_entry.id   AF-A0A914KTN1-F1
#
_cell.length_a   1.000
_cell.length_b   1.000
_cell.length_c   1.000
_cell.angle_alpha   90.00
_cell.angle_beta   90.00
_cell.angle_gamma   90.00
#
_symmetry.space_group_name_H-M   'P 1'
#
loop_
_entity.id
_entity.type
_entity.pdbx_description
1 polymer ?
#
loop_
_entity_poly.entity_id
_entity_poly.type
_entity_poly.pdbx_seq_one_letter_code
_entity_poly.pdbx_strand_id
1 'polypeptide(L)'
;MHYSSTTSARAYGLKTMTAKVNPAVNDPLMGQRKGLAQADVDAINKLYCPPQADCTDNSNFCGGWALQGLCYCGTTAQPDCYMLGNCRNSCNFCNCTSHGIN
;
A
#
# COMPACT_ATOMS: atom_id res chain seq x y z
N MET A 1 -6.04 -5.54 6.24
CA MET A 1 -6.08 -7.03 6.46
C MET A 1 -5.12 -7.57 7.56
N HIS A 2 -4.96 -6.90 8.70
CA HIS A 2 -3.93 -7.28 9.69
C HIS A 2 -4.48 -8.15 10.85
N TYR A 3 -3.68 -9.03 11.45
CA TYR A 3 -4.02 -9.74 12.70
C TYR A 3 -4.02 -8.80 13.91
N SER A 4 -4.68 -9.18 15.02
CA SER A 4 -4.60 -8.44 16.29
C SER A 4 -3.29 -8.71 17.01
N SER A 5 -2.83 -7.79 17.86
CA SER A 5 -1.60 -7.96 18.66
C SER A 5 -1.59 -9.21 19.56
N THR A 6 -2.76 -9.78 19.86
CA THR A 6 -2.95 -10.94 20.74
C THR A 6 -3.41 -12.20 19.99
N THR A 7 -3.45 -12.18 18.65
CA THR A 7 -3.89 -13.33 17.85
C THR A 7 -3.01 -14.54 18.16
N SER A 8 -3.64 -15.68 18.48
CA SER A 8 -2.96 -16.94 18.86
C SER A 8 -2.07 -16.84 20.10
N ALA A 9 -2.33 -15.88 21.00
CA ALA A 9 -1.64 -15.80 22.27
C ALA A 9 -1.90 -17.03 23.14
N ARG A 10 -0.85 -17.56 23.78
CA ARG A 10 -0.94 -18.75 24.67
C ARG A 10 -1.78 -18.52 25.93
N ALA A 11 -2.00 -17.27 26.31
CA ALA A 11 -2.78 -16.87 27.47
C ALA A 11 -3.34 -15.46 27.27
N TYR A 12 -4.42 -15.14 27.97
CA TYR A 12 -5.03 -13.81 27.93
C TYR A 12 -4.04 -12.73 28.39
N GLY A 13 -4.09 -11.56 27.72
CA GLY A 13 -3.23 -10.42 28.02
C GLY A 13 -1.81 -10.50 27.43
N LEU A 14 -1.40 -11.62 26.85
CA LEU A 14 -0.11 -11.72 26.16
C LEU A 14 -0.22 -11.27 24.69
N LYS A 15 0.80 -10.55 24.23
CA LYS A 15 0.95 -10.17 22.82
C LYS A 15 1.78 -11.22 22.08
N THR A 16 1.41 -11.48 20.84
CA THR A 16 2.17 -12.27 19.86
C THR A 16 2.82 -11.40 18.79
N MET A 17 2.35 -10.16 18.63
CA MET A 17 2.90 -9.17 17.73
C MET A 17 2.98 -7.81 18.42
N THR A 18 4.10 -7.12 18.21
CA THR A 18 4.37 -5.77 18.72
C THR A 18 4.80 -4.90 17.54
N ALA A 19 4.15 -3.76 17.36
CA ALA A 19 4.52 -2.81 16.32
C ALA A 19 5.91 -2.23 16.60
N LYS A 20 6.79 -2.25 15.59
CA LYS A 20 8.16 -1.74 15.71
C LYS A 20 8.20 -0.23 15.95
N VAL A 21 7.22 0.50 15.43
CA VAL A 21 7.10 1.96 15.55
C VAL A 21 5.90 2.28 16.44
N ASN A 22 6.12 3.11 17.46
CA ASN A 22 5.09 3.57 18.41
C ASN A 22 4.09 2.48 18.87
N PRO A 23 4.56 1.42 19.56
CA PRO A 23 3.72 0.28 19.94
C PRO A 23 2.55 0.65 20.84
N ALA A 24 2.69 1.68 21.68
CA ALA A 24 1.62 2.13 22.56
C ALA A 24 0.38 2.60 21.77
N VAL A 25 0.59 3.22 20.60
CA VAL A 25 -0.49 3.69 19.73
C VAL A 25 -0.90 2.63 18.72
N ASN A 26 0.06 1.89 18.16
CA ASN A 26 -0.20 1.03 17.00
C ASN A 26 -0.69 -0.38 17.40
N ASP A 27 -0.26 -0.93 18.53
CA ASP A 27 -0.68 -2.27 18.95
C ASP A 27 -2.20 -2.41 19.16
N PRO A 28 -2.92 -1.41 19.73
CA PRO A 28 -4.37 -1.46 19.87
C PRO A 28 -5.13 -1.31 18.55
N LEU A 29 -4.50 -0.73 17.50
CA LEU A 29 -5.12 -0.53 16.19
C LEU A 29 -5.03 -1.78 15.31
N MET A 30 -4.09 -2.68 15.59
CA MET A 30 -3.95 -3.95 14.89
C MET A 30 -5.20 -4.82 15.06
N GLY A 31 -5.57 -5.54 14.00
CA GLY A 31 -6.68 -6.49 14.08
C GLY A 31 -8.08 -5.89 13.95
N GLN A 32 -8.21 -4.62 13.60
CA GLN A 32 -9.53 -4.02 13.37
C GLN A 32 -10.35 -4.81 12.33
N ARG A 33 -11.65 -4.94 12.58
CA ARG A 33 -12.64 -5.62 11.69
C ARG A 33 -13.91 -4.77 11.49
N LYS A 34 -13.80 -3.46 11.69
CA LYS A 34 -14.95 -2.53 11.54
C LYS A 34 -15.29 -2.29 10.07
N GLY A 35 -14.32 -2.48 9.18
CA GLY A 35 -14.45 -2.32 7.74
C GLY A 35 -13.07 -2.34 7.09
N LEU A 36 -13.05 -2.12 5.77
CA LEU A 36 -11.79 -1.93 5.04
C LEU A 36 -11.14 -0.62 5.48
N ALA A 37 -9.83 -0.63 5.70
CA ALA A 37 -9.09 0.62 5.80
C ALA A 37 -9.04 1.27 4.42
N GLN A 38 -8.84 2.59 4.34
CA GLN A 38 -8.69 3.28 3.05
C GLN A 38 -7.60 2.63 2.19
N ALA A 39 -6.46 2.27 2.79
CA ALA A 39 -5.39 1.58 2.10
C ALA A 39 -5.79 0.18 1.56
N ASP A 40 -6.70 -0.53 2.24
CA ASP A 40 -7.22 -1.80 1.70
C ASP A 40 -8.11 -1.53 0.46
N VAL A 41 -8.93 -0.47 0.47
CA VAL A 41 -9.75 -0.04 -0.68
C VAL A 41 -8.88 0.39 -1.85
N ASP A 42 -7.85 1.19 -1.60
CA ASP A 42 -6.92 1.67 -2.63
C ASP A 42 -6.19 0.49 -3.29
N ALA A 43 -5.77 -0.51 -2.51
CA ALA A 43 -5.14 -1.72 -3.04
C ALA A 43 -6.09 -2.55 -3.90
N ILE A 44 -7.36 -2.69 -3.51
CA ILE A 44 -8.39 -3.38 -4.30
C ILE A 44 -8.64 -2.63 -5.61
N ASN A 45 -8.82 -1.31 -5.55
CA ASN A 45 -9.00 -0.49 -6.73
C ASN A 45 -7.82 -0.61 -7.69
N LYS A 46 -6.59 -0.66 -7.18
CA LYS A 46 -5.40 -0.87 -8.01
C LYS A 46 -5.33 -2.26 -8.64
N LEU A 47 -5.83 -3.29 -7.95
CA LEU A 47 -5.81 -4.66 -8.46
C LEU A 47 -6.85 -4.86 -9.56
N TYR A 48 -8.03 -4.28 -9.41
CA TYR A 48 -9.19 -4.57 -10.27
C TYR A 48 -9.57 -3.44 -11.22
N CYS A 49 -9.15 -2.19 -11.00
CA CYS A 49 -9.34 -1.15 -11.99
C CYS A 49 -8.28 -1.27 -13.08
N PRO A 50 -8.66 -1.41 -14.36
CA PRO A 50 -7.70 -1.32 -15.44
C PRO A 50 -7.13 0.11 -15.49
N PRO A 51 -5.80 0.26 -15.51
CA PRO A 51 -5.20 1.56 -15.75
C PRO A 51 -5.63 2.09 -17.12
N GLN A 52 -5.57 3.41 -17.31
CA GLN A 52 -5.64 3.99 -18.66
C GLN A 52 -4.70 3.23 -19.61
N ALA A 53 -5.12 3.06 -20.87
CA ALA A 53 -4.42 2.21 -21.85
C ALA A 53 -2.94 2.59 -22.06
N ASP A 54 -2.59 3.86 -21.79
CA ASP A 54 -1.25 4.43 -21.88
C ASP A 54 -0.47 4.43 -20.56
N CYS A 55 -1.03 3.82 -19.50
CA CYS A 55 -0.50 3.88 -18.16
C CYS A 55 -0.02 2.53 -17.65
N THR A 56 1.23 2.21 -18.02
CA THR A 56 1.91 0.96 -17.71
C THR A 56 3.20 1.21 -16.95
N ASP A 57 3.69 0.16 -16.30
CA ASP A 57 5.06 0.12 -15.79
C ASP A 57 6.00 -0.42 -16.88
N ASN A 58 7.14 0.24 -17.05
CA ASN A 58 8.18 -0.11 -18.00
C ASN A 58 9.31 -0.93 -17.36
N SER A 59 9.23 -1.17 -16.04
CA SER A 59 10.17 -2.02 -15.31
C SER A 59 9.42 -3.01 -14.42
N ASN A 60 9.94 -4.24 -14.37
CA ASN A 60 9.47 -5.29 -13.47
C ASN A 60 9.71 -4.98 -11.98
N PHE A 61 10.55 -3.99 -11.67
CA PHE A 61 10.87 -3.59 -10.29
C PHE A 61 9.95 -2.47 -9.76
N CYS A 62 9.11 -1.88 -10.61
CA CYS A 62 8.25 -0.75 -10.26
C CYS A 62 7.40 -0.99 -9.01
N GLY A 63 6.84 -2.19 -8.85
CA GLY A 63 6.03 -2.53 -7.67
C GLY A 63 6.85 -2.51 -6.37
N GLY A 64 8.08 -3.02 -6.40
CA GLY A 64 8.98 -3.03 -5.24
C GLY A 64 9.42 -1.62 -4.84
N TRP A 65 9.82 -0.82 -5.82
CA TRP A 65 10.24 0.57 -5.59
C TRP A 65 9.10 1.46 -5.09
N ALA A 66 7.87 1.25 -5.59
CA ALA A 66 6.72 1.97 -5.10
C ALA A 66 6.44 1.67 -3.62
N LEU A 67 6.56 0.40 -3.19
CA LEU A 67 6.41 0.02 -1.78
C LEU A 67 7.51 0.58 -0.87
N GLN A 68 8.68 0.90 -1.43
CA GLN A 68 9.78 1.55 -0.73
C GLN A 68 9.63 3.08 -0.65
N GLY A 69 8.56 3.65 -1.22
CA GLY A 69 8.33 5.09 -1.21
C GLY A 69 9.15 5.87 -2.24
N LEU A 70 9.67 5.21 -3.28
CA LEU A 70 10.53 5.82 -4.30
C LEU A 70 9.76 6.50 -5.43
N CYS A 71 8.45 6.72 -5.29
CA CYS A 71 7.63 7.27 -6.36
C CYS A 71 7.83 8.78 -6.57
N TYR A 72 8.14 9.51 -5.49
CA TYR A 72 8.18 10.97 -5.52
C TYR A 72 9.59 11.49 -5.78
N CYS A 73 9.70 12.27 -6.84
CA CYS A 73 10.95 12.86 -7.27
C CYS A 73 11.49 13.88 -6.25
N GLY A 74 12.80 14.09 -6.27
CA GLY A 74 13.47 15.12 -5.46
C GLY A 74 13.71 14.66 -4.02
N THR A 75 13.38 13.40 -3.72
CA THR A 75 13.82 12.76 -2.48
C THR A 75 15.25 12.27 -2.64
N THR A 76 15.98 12.10 -1.52
CA THR A 76 17.32 11.49 -1.52
C THR A 76 17.33 10.10 -2.18
N ALA A 77 16.20 9.42 -2.17
CA ALA A 77 16.05 8.07 -2.72
C ALA A 77 15.61 8.05 -4.20
N GLN A 78 15.12 9.17 -4.75
CA GLN A 78 14.73 9.31 -6.16
C GLN A 78 15.07 10.71 -6.72
N PRO A 79 16.36 11.05 -6.87
CA PRO A 79 16.79 12.37 -7.34
C PRO A 79 16.53 12.61 -8.84
N ASP A 80 16.43 11.56 -9.64
CA ASP A 80 16.39 11.61 -11.11
C ASP A 80 14.98 11.55 -11.72
N CYS A 81 13.94 11.56 -10.88
CA CYS A 81 12.54 11.42 -11.31
C CYS A 81 12.24 10.13 -12.09
N TYR A 82 13.05 9.06 -12.00
CA TYR A 82 12.91 7.87 -12.85
C TYR A 82 11.50 7.25 -12.85
N MET A 83 10.89 7.12 -11.67
CA MET A 83 9.57 6.52 -11.51
C MET A 83 8.44 7.28 -12.21
N LEU A 84 8.56 8.60 -12.42
CA LEU A 84 7.53 9.40 -13.11
C LEU A 84 7.33 8.97 -14.56
N GLY A 85 8.41 8.54 -15.23
CA GLY A 85 8.35 8.05 -16.62
C GLY A 85 8.14 6.54 -16.72
N ASN A 86 8.65 5.78 -15.75
CA ASN A 86 8.80 4.33 -15.89
C ASN A 86 7.87 3.49 -15.02
N CYS A 87 7.33 4.05 -13.94
CA CYS A 87 6.58 3.28 -12.95
C CYS A 87 5.22 3.91 -12.65
N ARG A 88 4.57 4.44 -13.69
CA ARG A 88 3.34 5.23 -13.56
C ARG A 88 2.21 4.45 -12.92
N ASN A 89 2.08 3.16 -13.23
CA ASN A 89 1.04 2.30 -12.64
C ASN A 89 1.35 1.93 -11.19
N SER A 90 2.55 1.42 -10.94
CA SER A 90 2.97 1.07 -9.58
C SER A 90 3.02 2.27 -8.64
N CYS A 91 3.29 3.48 -9.14
CA CYS A 91 3.31 4.69 -8.34
C CYS A 91 1.97 5.44 -8.25
N ASN A 92 0.89 4.85 -8.74
CA ASN A 92 -0.46 5.44 -8.72
C ASN A 92 -0.51 6.81 -9.44
N PHE A 93 0.31 7.00 -10.48
CA PHE A 93 0.23 8.17 -11.37
C PHE A 93 -0.81 7.98 -12.48
N CYS A 94 -1.39 6.78 -12.57
CA CYS A 94 -2.51 6.49 -13.46
C CYS A 94 -3.82 6.94 -12.83
N ASN A 95 -4.70 7.49 -13.66
CA ASN A 95 -6.11 7.52 -13.32
C ASN A 95 -6.74 6.16 -13.67
N CYS A 96 -7.66 5.72 -12.81
CA CYS A 96 -8.55 4.61 -13.12
C CYS A 96 -9.46 5.05 -14.27
N THR A 97 -9.45 4.33 -15.40
CA THR A 97 -10.52 4.55 -16.39
C THR A 97 -11.80 4.04 -15.78
N SER A 98 -12.76 4.93 -15.56
CA SER A 98 -14.13 4.54 -15.25
C SER A 98 -14.70 3.84 -16.48
N HIS A 99 -14.50 2.53 -16.57
CA HIS A 99 -15.45 1.72 -17.32
C HIS A 99 -16.78 1.86 -16.56
N GLY A 100 -17.68 2.66 -17.14
CA GLY A 100 -18.90 3.13 -16.52
C GLY A 100 -19.65 2.04 -15.76
N ILE A 101 -19.62 2.16 -14.44
CA ILE A 101 -20.75 1.76 -13.61
C ILE A 101 -21.72 2.93 -13.67
N ASN A 102 -22.68 2.83 -14.62
CA ASN A 102 -23.98 3.50 -14.49
C ASN A 102 -24.76 2.82 -13.37
#